data_AF-A0AAW1KP94-F1
#
_entry.id   AF-A0AAW1KP94-F1
#
_cell.length_a   1.000
_cell.length_b   1.000
_cell.length_c   1.000
_cell.angle_alpha   90.00
_cell.angle_beta   90.00
_cell.angle_gamma   90.00
#
_symmetry.space_group_name_H-M   'P 1'
#
loop_
_entity.id
_entity.type
_entity.pdbx_description
1 polymer ?
#
loop_
_entity_poly.entity_id
_entity_poly.type
_entity_poly.pdbx_seq_one_letter_code
_entity_poly.pdbx_strand_id
1 'polypeptide(L)'
;MKILQANLRRGRVAHDIAYASAKEIGADVLIVGEPNKNTVRGSDWIKDRKGDVAILFLNKRIVVLKVKPEEGYIYLRFKEYAMYCCYISPNITFDEFQGRVYTLMNSIHDQNEEALVLGGPGGHKCQIKYVGIADKRQKGRTLGRVDGYIKSSEP
;
A
#
# COMPACT_ATOMS: atom_id res chain seq x y z
N MET A 1 9.09 -10.42 6.73
CA MET A 1 7.65 -10.12 6.80
C MET A 1 7.00 -10.59 5.52
N LYS A 2 6.02 -11.47 5.57
CA LYS A 2 5.25 -11.96 4.43
C LYS A 2 3.96 -11.16 4.32
N ILE A 3 3.69 -10.61 3.14
CA ILE A 3 2.56 -9.71 2.92
C ILE A 3 1.69 -10.30 1.82
N LEU A 4 0.38 -10.39 2.06
CA LEU A 4 -0.61 -10.61 1.00
C LEU A 4 -1.29 -9.29 0.67
N GLN A 5 -1.34 -8.96 -0.62
CA GLN A 5 -2.08 -7.80 -1.11
C GLN A 5 -3.15 -8.23 -2.11
N ALA A 6 -4.37 -7.72 -1.97
CA ALA A 6 -5.48 -8.05 -2.86
C ALA A 6 -6.39 -6.84 -3.10
N ASN A 7 -7.03 -6.77 -4.26
CA ASN A 7 -8.18 -5.87 -4.48
C ASN A 7 -9.46 -6.70 -4.32
N LEU A 8 -10.33 -6.31 -3.39
CA LEU A 8 -11.53 -7.08 -3.04
C LEU A 8 -12.79 -6.62 -3.77
N ARG A 9 -12.72 -5.50 -4.51
CA ARG A 9 -13.87 -4.91 -5.23
C ARG A 9 -15.14 -4.78 -4.38
N ARG A 10 -14.97 -4.44 -3.10
CA ARG A 10 -16.03 -4.35 -2.07
C ARG A 10 -16.79 -5.66 -1.81
N GLY A 11 -16.38 -6.77 -2.38
CA GLY A 11 -17.05 -8.06 -2.24
C GLY A 11 -16.76 -8.72 -0.89
N ARG A 12 -17.80 -9.22 -0.21
CA ARG A 12 -17.64 -9.98 1.04
C ARG A 12 -16.92 -11.30 0.81
N VAL A 13 -17.32 -12.05 -0.23
CA VAL A 13 -16.69 -13.34 -0.59
C VAL A 13 -15.20 -13.16 -0.91
N ALA A 14 -14.85 -12.10 -1.65
CA ALA A 14 -13.46 -11.79 -1.94
C ALA A 14 -12.65 -11.54 -0.67
N HIS A 15 -13.24 -10.87 0.32
CA HIS A 15 -12.62 -10.64 1.62
C HIS A 15 -12.37 -11.96 2.37
N ASP A 16 -13.36 -12.86 2.39
CA ASP A 16 -13.23 -14.16 3.07
C ASP A 16 -12.16 -15.02 2.41
N ILE A 17 -12.12 -15.06 1.07
CA ILE A 17 -11.07 -15.74 0.30
C ILE A 17 -9.70 -15.13 0.60
N ALA A 18 -9.55 -13.82 0.54
CA ALA A 18 -8.27 -13.16 0.81
C ALA A 18 -7.77 -13.42 2.23
N TYR A 19 -8.67 -13.43 3.22
CA TYR A 19 -8.32 -13.77 4.60
C TYR A 19 -7.89 -15.24 4.74
N ALA A 20 -8.65 -16.18 4.15
CA ALA A 20 -8.31 -17.60 4.18
C ALA A 20 -6.96 -17.87 3.48
N SER A 21 -6.74 -17.30 2.30
CA SER A 21 -5.47 -17.42 1.58
C SER A 21 -4.31 -16.80 2.37
N ALA A 22 -4.51 -15.65 3.02
CA ALA A 22 -3.48 -15.05 3.86
C ALA A 22 -3.09 -15.97 5.02
N LYS A 23 -4.07 -16.65 5.64
CA LYS A 23 -3.82 -17.64 6.70
C LYS A 23 -3.09 -18.87 6.18
N GLU A 24 -3.53 -19.42 5.04
CA GLU A 24 -2.96 -20.61 4.42
C GLU A 24 -1.48 -20.40 4.07
N ILE A 25 -1.13 -19.26 3.46
CA ILE A 25 0.25 -18.98 3.10
C ILE A 25 1.10 -18.50 4.29
N GLY A 26 0.52 -18.35 5.49
CA GLY A 26 1.20 -17.79 6.65
C GLY A 26 1.66 -16.34 6.45
N ALA A 27 0.82 -15.51 5.83
CA ALA A 27 1.10 -14.08 5.71
C ALA A 27 1.07 -13.41 7.09
N ASP A 28 1.97 -12.46 7.31
CA ASP A 28 2.02 -11.66 8.52
C ASP A 28 1.05 -10.47 8.46
N VAL A 29 0.88 -9.90 7.26
CA VAL A 29 0.06 -8.71 7.01
C VAL A 29 -0.81 -8.95 5.77
N LEU A 30 -2.08 -8.61 5.87
CA LEU A 30 -3.03 -8.58 4.75
C LEU A 30 -3.37 -7.12 4.44
N ILE A 31 -3.10 -6.69 3.21
CA ILE A 31 -3.41 -5.35 2.71
C ILE A 31 -4.47 -5.49 1.62
N VAL A 32 -5.56 -4.74 1.73
CA VAL A 32 -6.68 -4.86 0.80
C VAL A 32 -7.06 -3.51 0.21
N GLY A 33 -7.14 -3.46 -1.11
CA GLY A 33 -7.78 -2.38 -1.86
C GLY A 33 -9.27 -2.66 -2.02
N GLU A 34 -10.08 -1.61 -2.00
CA GLU A 34 -11.53 -1.66 -2.04
C GLU A 34 -12.14 -2.69 -1.06
N PRO A 35 -11.87 -2.61 0.26
CA PRO A 35 -12.46 -3.52 1.22
C PRO A 35 -13.99 -3.40 1.27
N ASN A 36 -14.69 -4.49 1.56
CA ASN A 36 -16.10 -4.40 1.94
C ASN A 36 -16.24 -3.55 3.21
N LYS A 37 -16.94 -2.42 3.12
CA LYS A 37 -17.02 -1.43 4.21
C LYS A 37 -17.63 -1.99 5.50
N ASN A 38 -18.56 -2.94 5.39
CA ASN A 38 -19.20 -3.56 6.55
C ASN A 38 -18.26 -4.57 7.23
N THR A 39 -17.50 -5.34 6.46
CA THR A 39 -16.53 -6.30 7.01
C THR A 39 -15.40 -5.61 7.78
N VAL A 40 -14.94 -4.44 7.31
CA VAL A 40 -13.87 -3.66 7.96
C VAL A 40 -14.40 -2.62 8.97
N ARG A 41 -15.69 -2.66 9.31
CA ARG A 41 -16.29 -1.77 10.30
C ARG A 41 -16.27 -2.45 11.67
N GLY A 42 -15.70 -1.76 12.68
CA GLY A 42 -15.70 -2.24 14.07
C GLY A 42 -14.78 -3.44 14.34
N SER A 43 -13.83 -3.70 13.45
CA SER A 43 -12.86 -4.80 13.52
C SER A 43 -11.43 -4.28 13.65
N ASP A 44 -10.45 -5.19 13.85
CA ASP A 44 -9.00 -4.91 13.95
C ASP A 44 -8.36 -4.27 12.70
N TRP A 45 -9.16 -3.94 11.69
CA TRP A 45 -8.69 -3.37 10.45
C TRP A 45 -8.32 -1.90 10.61
N ILE A 46 -7.11 -1.57 10.21
CA ILE A 46 -6.67 -0.18 10.01
C ILE A 46 -7.11 0.23 8.62
N LYS A 47 -7.66 1.43 8.48
CA LYS A 47 -8.17 1.95 7.20
C LYS A 47 -7.54 3.29 6.88
N ASP A 48 -7.43 3.59 5.59
CA ASP A 48 -7.18 4.96 5.15
C ASP A 48 -8.42 5.83 5.42
N ARG A 49 -8.29 7.15 5.23
CA ARG A 49 -9.38 8.09 5.54
C ARG A 49 -10.60 7.91 4.63
N LYS A 50 -10.43 7.38 3.41
CA LYS A 50 -11.56 7.10 2.48
C LYS A 50 -12.13 5.69 2.63
N GLY A 51 -11.41 4.79 3.32
CA GLY A 51 -11.75 3.38 3.42
C GLY A 51 -11.55 2.63 2.10
N ASP A 52 -10.71 3.14 1.21
CA ASP A 52 -10.29 2.52 -0.05
C ASP A 52 -9.14 1.54 0.13
N VAL A 53 -8.39 1.66 1.24
CA VAL A 53 -7.36 0.73 1.67
C VAL A 53 -7.65 0.28 3.09
N ALA A 54 -7.45 -1.01 3.37
CA ALA A 54 -7.40 -1.51 4.74
C ALA A 54 -6.24 -2.48 4.96
N ILE A 55 -5.77 -2.57 6.20
CA ILE A 55 -4.68 -3.42 6.64
C ILE A 55 -5.14 -4.25 7.83
N LEU A 56 -4.83 -5.53 7.81
CA LEU A 56 -4.97 -6.44 8.94
C LEU A 56 -3.63 -7.08 9.27
N PHE A 57 -3.17 -6.88 10.51
CA PHE A 57 -2.03 -7.60 11.05
C PHE A 57 -2.47 -8.97 11.56
N LEU A 58 -2.03 -10.03 10.86
CA LEU A 58 -2.29 -11.42 11.21
C LEU A 58 -1.28 -11.93 12.24
N ASN A 59 -0.03 -11.50 12.12
CA ASN A 59 1.01 -11.75 13.10
C ASN A 59 1.08 -10.59 14.10
N LYS A 60 0.52 -10.80 15.30
CA LYS A 60 0.46 -9.78 16.36
C LYS A 60 1.83 -9.46 17.00
N ARG A 61 2.90 -10.19 16.64
CA ARG A 61 4.28 -9.89 17.08
C ARG A 61 4.93 -8.77 16.25
N ILE A 62 4.32 -8.37 15.15
CA ILE A 62 4.80 -7.21 14.38
C ILE A 62 4.59 -5.95 15.21
N VAL A 63 5.69 -5.25 15.48
CA VAL A 63 5.67 -3.97 16.18
C VAL A 63 5.67 -2.83 15.15
N VAL A 64 4.56 -2.09 15.12
CA VAL A 64 4.45 -0.85 14.34
C VAL A 64 4.62 0.32 15.30
N LEU A 65 5.62 1.16 15.06
CA LEU A 65 5.92 2.32 15.90
C LEU A 65 4.92 3.46 15.71
N LYS A 66 4.39 3.61 14.50
CA LYS A 66 3.40 4.64 14.16
C LYS A 66 2.49 4.19 13.03
N VAL A 67 1.21 4.51 13.16
CA VAL A 67 0.20 4.34 12.11
C VAL A 67 -0.39 5.71 11.80
N LYS A 68 -0.40 6.10 10.53
CA LYS A 68 -0.99 7.36 10.07
C LYS A 68 -1.88 7.11 8.85
N PRO A 69 -3.22 7.04 9.03
CA PRO A 69 -4.17 7.04 7.93
C PRO A 69 -4.15 8.38 7.18
N GLU A 70 -3.99 8.30 5.86
CA GLU A 70 -4.11 9.44 4.96
C GLU A 70 -5.22 9.18 3.93
N GLU A 71 -5.48 10.13 3.06
CA GLU A 71 -6.44 9.92 1.97
C GLU A 71 -5.79 9.10 0.85
N GLY A 72 -6.27 7.86 0.64
CA GLY A 72 -5.80 6.98 -0.43
C GLY A 72 -4.57 6.12 -0.08
N TYR A 73 -3.98 6.29 1.11
CA TYR A 73 -2.95 5.41 1.63
C TYR A 73 -2.89 5.39 3.16
N ILE A 74 -2.20 4.39 3.70
CA ILE A 74 -1.87 4.29 5.13
C ILE A 74 -0.35 4.27 5.24
N TYR A 75 0.21 5.16 6.06
CA TYR A 75 1.61 5.15 6.45
C TYR A 75 1.80 4.32 7.73
N LEU A 76 2.78 3.42 7.71
CA LEU A 76 3.20 2.61 8.84
C LEU A 76 4.70 2.81 9.07
N ARG A 77 5.09 3.15 10.29
CA ARG A 77 6.50 3.23 10.68
C ARG A 77 6.93 1.97 11.42
N PHE A 78 7.97 1.31 10.92
CA PHE A 78 8.71 0.28 11.64
C PHE A 78 10.03 0.86 12.15
N LYS A 79 10.79 0.08 12.92
CA LYS A 79 12.09 0.52 13.47
C LYS A 79 13.07 0.98 12.40
N GLU A 80 13.12 0.29 11.26
CA GLU A 80 14.16 0.50 10.24
C GLU A 80 13.60 1.22 9.01
N TYR A 81 12.40 0.86 8.55
CA TYR A 81 11.77 1.46 7.37
C TYR A 81 10.33 1.93 7.64
N ALA A 82 9.76 2.65 6.69
CA ALA A 82 8.36 3.00 6.59
C ALA A 82 7.69 2.19 5.48
N MET A 83 6.40 1.91 5.64
CA MET A 83 5.59 1.23 4.64
C MET A 83 4.38 2.08 4.31
N TYR A 84 4.14 2.27 3.02
CA TYR A 84 3.00 3.00 2.49
C TYR A 84 2.09 2.01 1.78
N CYS A 85 0.88 1.80 2.31
CA CYS A 85 -0.09 0.90 1.71
C CYS A 85 -1.14 1.73 0.99
N CYS A 86 -1.18 1.66 -0.34
CA CYS A 86 -2.02 2.52 -1.16
C CYS A 86 -2.92 1.72 -2.12
N TYR A 87 -4.04 2.34 -2.48
CA TYR A 87 -4.89 1.89 -3.57
C TYR A 87 -5.27 3.10 -4.41
N ILE A 88 -4.99 3.02 -5.71
CA ILE A 88 -5.41 4.02 -6.67
C ILE A 88 -6.44 3.36 -7.58
N SER A 89 -7.69 3.81 -7.45
CA SER A 89 -8.80 3.35 -8.28
C SER A 89 -8.48 3.63 -9.75
N PRO A 90 -8.84 2.72 -10.68
CA PRO A 90 -8.78 3.04 -12.09
C PRO A 90 -9.82 4.11 -12.47
N ASN A 91 -10.96 4.14 -11.79
CA ASN A 91 -12.10 4.95 -12.19
C ASN A 91 -11.99 6.42 -11.73
N ILE A 92 -10.79 6.98 -11.77
CA ILE A 92 -10.48 8.38 -11.42
C ILE A 92 -9.90 9.08 -12.65
N THR A 93 -9.96 10.40 -12.68
CA THR A 93 -9.32 11.17 -13.76
C THR A 93 -7.79 11.07 -13.68
N PHE A 94 -7.12 11.38 -14.79
CA PHE A 94 -5.66 11.41 -14.80
C PHE A 94 -5.09 12.47 -13.82
N ASP A 95 -5.75 13.63 -13.70
CA ASP A 95 -5.36 14.66 -12.73
C ASP A 95 -5.48 14.18 -11.28
N GLU A 96 -6.58 13.46 -10.96
CA GLU A 96 -6.76 12.85 -9.65
C GLU A 96 -5.70 11.77 -9.37
N PHE A 97 -5.36 10.98 -10.38
CA PHE A 97 -4.28 9.99 -10.30
C PHE A 97 -2.94 10.67 -9.99
N GLN A 98 -2.56 11.69 -10.78
CA GLN A 98 -1.32 12.43 -10.59
C GLN A 98 -1.28 13.08 -9.21
N GLY A 99 -2.35 13.74 -8.77
CA GLY A 99 -2.44 14.36 -7.45
C GLY A 99 -2.21 13.38 -6.30
N ARG A 100 -2.78 12.16 -6.40
CA ARG A 100 -2.55 11.09 -5.42
C ARG A 100 -1.08 10.63 -5.39
N VAL A 101 -0.47 10.44 -6.57
CA VAL A 101 0.95 10.06 -6.68
C VAL A 101 1.85 11.16 -6.10
N TYR A 102 1.61 12.43 -6.44
CA TYR A 102 2.38 13.55 -5.91
C TYR A 102 2.29 13.64 -4.38
N THR A 103 1.10 13.47 -3.81
CA THR A 103 0.91 13.50 -2.35
C THR A 103 1.67 12.36 -1.67
N LEU A 104 1.63 11.16 -2.25
CA LEU A 104 2.39 10.01 -1.74
C LEU A 104 3.91 10.26 -1.81
N MET A 105 4.41 10.74 -2.95
CA MET A 105 5.84 11.01 -3.16
C MET A 105 6.36 12.13 -2.25
N ASN A 106 5.58 13.20 -2.06
CA ASN A 106 5.92 14.25 -1.12
C ASN A 106 5.99 13.72 0.31
N SER A 107 5.03 12.89 0.74
CA SER A 107 5.10 12.27 2.07
C SER A 107 6.33 11.39 2.23
N ILE A 108 6.69 10.58 1.22
CA ILE A 108 7.90 9.74 1.26
C ILE A 108 9.15 10.62 1.41
N HIS A 109 9.22 11.71 0.64
CA HIS A 109 10.31 12.66 0.71
C HIS A 109 10.43 13.33 2.08
N ASP A 110 9.30 13.80 2.63
CA ASP A 110 9.25 14.56 3.88
C ASP A 110 9.59 13.72 5.11
N GLN A 111 9.26 12.42 5.12
CA GLN A 111 9.66 11.55 6.23
C GLN A 111 11.17 11.28 6.24
N ASN A 112 11.85 11.35 5.08
CA ASN A 112 13.28 11.09 4.94
C ASN A 112 13.73 9.74 5.55
N GLU A 113 12.93 8.71 5.31
CA GLU A 113 13.12 7.33 5.80
C GLU A 113 13.23 6.35 4.62
N GLU A 114 13.81 5.18 4.86
CA GLU A 114 13.70 4.06 3.93
C GLU A 114 12.23 3.68 3.78
N ALA A 115 11.70 3.68 2.55
CA ALA A 115 10.27 3.53 2.30
C ALA A 115 9.95 2.36 1.36
N LEU A 116 9.07 1.46 1.80
CA LEU A 116 8.44 0.41 1.00
C LEU A 116 7.03 0.85 0.59
N VAL A 117 6.70 0.80 -0.70
CA VAL A 117 5.39 1.26 -1.21
C VAL A 117 4.60 0.10 -1.81
N LEU A 118 3.47 -0.22 -1.19
CA LEU A 118 2.62 -1.34 -1.56
C LEU A 118 1.34 -0.83 -2.20
N GLY A 119 1.28 -0.91 -3.54
CA GLY A 119 0.16 -0.47 -4.36
C GLY A 119 -0.39 -1.63 -5.20
N GLY A 120 -1.72 -1.72 -5.31
CA GLY A 120 -2.43 -2.75 -6.09
C GLY A 120 -2.91 -2.23 -7.45
N PRO A 121 -3.11 -3.11 -8.45
CA PRO A 121 -3.56 -2.68 -9.77
C PRO A 121 -4.99 -2.12 -9.70
N GLY A 122 -5.13 -0.83 -9.96
CA GLY A 122 -6.35 -0.28 -10.52
C GLY A 122 -6.42 -0.72 -11.98
N GLY A 123 -7.58 -1.21 -12.45
CA GLY A 123 -7.86 -1.72 -13.80
C GLY A 123 -7.64 -0.77 -14.99
N HIS A 124 -6.78 0.24 -14.89
CA HIS A 124 -6.22 0.98 -16.02
C HIS A 124 -4.72 0.80 -15.98
N LYS A 125 -4.20 -0.05 -16.87
CA LYS A 125 -2.83 -0.12 -17.43
C LYS A 125 -1.67 0.60 -16.69
N CYS A 126 -1.66 0.60 -15.36
CA CYS A 126 -0.68 1.25 -14.51
C CYS A 126 -0.40 0.29 -13.36
N GLN A 127 0.57 -0.60 -13.58
CA GLN A 127 1.11 -1.43 -12.52
C GLN A 127 2.09 -0.58 -11.72
N ILE A 128 1.64 0.05 -10.65
CA ILE A 128 2.55 0.60 -9.66
C ILE A 128 3.02 -0.55 -8.76
N LYS A 129 4.02 -1.31 -9.21
CA LYS A 129 4.85 -2.13 -8.32
C LYS A 129 6.04 -1.27 -7.87
N TYR A 130 5.94 -0.62 -6.71
CA TYR A 130 7.11 0.02 -6.07
C TYR A 130 7.64 -0.86 -4.92
N VAL A 131 8.42 -1.91 -5.23
CA VAL A 131 9.35 -2.43 -4.23
C VAL A 131 10.64 -1.60 -4.32
N GLY A 132 10.57 -0.37 -3.81
CA GLY A 132 11.75 0.46 -3.59
C GLY A 132 12.20 0.31 -2.14
N ILE A 133 13.51 0.27 -1.92
CA ILE A 133 14.16 0.56 -0.64
C ILE A 133 14.89 1.88 -0.88
N ALA A 134 14.43 2.96 -0.25
CA ALA A 134 15.13 4.25 -0.29
C ALA A 134 16.22 4.28 0.80
N ASP A 135 17.35 3.57 0.60
CA ASP A 135 18.47 3.64 1.54
C ASP A 135 19.33 4.90 1.25
N LYS A 136 19.38 5.85 2.19
CA LYS A 136 20.27 7.03 2.14
C LYS A 136 21.47 6.94 3.09
N ARG A 137 21.77 5.78 3.70
CA ARG A 137 22.91 5.64 4.63
C ARG A 137 24.28 5.76 3.96
N GLN A 138 24.38 5.80 2.64
CA GLN A 138 25.64 6.07 1.94
C GLN A 138 25.66 7.48 1.34
N LYS A 139 26.21 8.43 2.11
CA LYS A 139 26.70 9.70 1.56
C LYS A 139 27.76 9.38 0.49
N GLY A 140 27.43 9.69 -0.76
CA GLY A 140 28.42 9.72 -1.84
C GLY A 140 28.60 8.41 -2.58
N ARG A 141 27.56 7.94 -3.29
CA ARG A 141 27.65 7.27 -4.60
C ARG A 141 26.23 7.08 -5.13
N THR A 142 26.02 7.58 -6.34
CA THR A 142 25.02 7.19 -7.35
C THR A 142 23.66 6.73 -6.86
N LEU A 143 22.62 7.53 -7.17
CA LEU A 143 21.20 7.14 -7.22
C LEU A 143 21.03 5.63 -7.41
N GLY A 144 20.72 4.94 -6.31
CA GLY A 144 20.32 3.55 -6.35
C GLY A 144 19.13 3.43 -7.29
N ARG A 145 19.29 2.60 -8.30
CA ARG A 145 18.37 2.31 -9.40
C ARG A 145 16.91 2.38 -8.96
N VAL A 146 16.23 3.46 -9.34
CA VAL A 146 14.77 3.51 -9.39
C VAL A 146 14.39 2.77 -10.67
N ASP A 147 14.17 1.45 -10.60
CA ASP A 147 13.48 0.72 -11.67
C ASP A 147 11.97 1.05 -11.62
N GLY A 148 11.65 2.32 -11.83
CA GLY A 148 10.30 2.78 -12.06
C GLY A 148 10.05 2.81 -13.55
N TYR A 149 9.44 1.77 -14.11
CA TYR A 149 8.91 1.83 -15.46
C TYR A 149 7.43 2.25 -15.41
N ILE A 150 7.14 3.52 -15.72
CA ILE A 150 5.81 3.92 -16.17
C ILE A 150 5.71 3.50 -17.63
N LYS A 151 5.15 2.31 -17.89
CA LYS A 151 4.85 1.91 -19.27
C LYS A 151 3.46 2.42 -19.63
N SER A 152 3.39 3.61 -20.23
CA SER A 152 2.19 4.02 -20.98
C SER A 152 2.17 3.24 -22.29
N SER A 153 1.29 2.25 -22.42
CA SER A 153 0.92 1.73 -23.73
C SER A 153 -0.38 2.39 -24.18
N GLU A 154 -0.22 3.45 -24.97
CA GLU A 154 -1.25 3.92 -25.90
C GLU A 154 -1.34 2.97 -27.11
N PRO A 155 -2.48 2.96 -27.83
CA PRO A 155 -3.25 1.76 -28.18
C PRO A 155 -2.58 0.79 -29.16
#